data_AF-A0A640SN36-F1
#
_entry.id   AF-A0A640SN36-F1
#
_cell.length_a   1.000
_cell.length_b   1.000
_cell.length_c   1.000
_cell.angle_alpha   90.00
_cell.angle_beta   90.00
_cell.angle_gamma   90.00
#
_symmetry.space_group_name_H-M   'P 1'
#
loop_
_entity.id
_entity.type
_entity.pdbx_description
1 polymer ?
#
loop_
_entity_poly.entity_id
_entity_poly.type
_entity_poly.pdbx_seq_one_letter_code
_entity_poly.pdbx_strand_id
1 'polypeptide(L)'
;MDHTPRGGLDCNQWIDQFQQRAEPALRNDLAAEDDQGSLQNFALDHRDDGIWVIATFSMKSHPAVTYVWSQRVMPDLSAEWDPEFASMLFGTHLIEWFLTEARKRPPSADGIIRNE
;
A
#
# COMPACT_ATOMS: atom_id res chain seq x y z
N MET A 1 0.35 1.81 30.16
CA MET A 1 -0.04 3.23 30.27
C MET A 1 -0.52 3.64 28.89
N ASP A 2 -1.84 3.63 28.70
CA ASP A 2 -2.50 4.09 27.47
C ASP A 2 -2.37 5.61 27.38
N HIS A 3 -1.51 6.08 26.47
CA HIS A 3 -1.55 7.46 26.02
C HIS A 3 -2.45 7.53 24.79
N THR A 4 -3.76 7.58 25.01
CA THR A 4 -4.69 8.07 23.99
C THR A 4 -4.69 9.61 24.08
N PRO A 5 -4.18 10.36 23.08
CA PRO A 5 -4.34 11.80 23.06
C PRO A 5 -5.80 12.13 22.74
N ARG A 6 -6.29 13.18 23.39
CA ARG A 6 -7.64 13.75 23.31
C ARG A 6 -8.26 13.67 21.89
N GLY A 7 -9.21 12.76 21.70
CA GLY A 7 -10.13 12.76 20.55
C GLY A 7 -9.67 12.01 19.29
N GLY A 8 -8.54 11.31 19.33
CA GLY A 8 -8.08 10.45 18.22
C GLY A 8 -8.81 9.10 18.16
N LEU A 9 -8.92 8.52 16.96
CA LEU A 9 -9.37 7.14 16.74
C LEU A 9 -8.48 6.16 17.51
N ASP A 10 -9.07 5.08 18.02
CA ASP A 10 -8.28 3.92 18.48
C ASP A 10 -7.42 3.40 17.32
N CYS A 11 -6.22 2.89 17.60
CA CYS A 11 -5.31 2.43 16.55
C CYS A 11 -5.98 1.39 15.64
N ASN A 12 -6.74 0.44 16.19
CA ASN A 12 -7.45 -0.56 15.38
C ASN A 12 -8.55 0.09 14.53
N GLN A 13 -9.28 1.05 15.08
CA GLN A 13 -10.29 1.80 14.31
C GLN A 13 -9.66 2.61 13.17
N TRP A 14 -8.48 3.18 13.40
CA TRP A 14 -7.73 3.89 12.37
C TRP A 14 -7.31 2.92 11.26
N ILE A 15 -6.78 1.75 11.62
CA ILE A 15 -6.31 0.72 10.68
C ILE A 15 -7.46 0.20 9.83
N ASP A 16 -8.60 -0.09 10.45
CA ASP A 16 -9.81 -0.55 9.77
C ASP A 16 -10.28 0.50 8.75
N GLN A 17 -10.32 1.78 9.15
CA GLN A 17 -10.70 2.87 8.25
C GLN A 17 -9.68 3.06 7.12
N PHE A 18 -8.39 3.02 7.44
CA PHE A 18 -7.33 3.10 6.44
C PHE A 18 -7.48 2.00 5.40
N GLN A 19 -7.65 0.74 5.81
CA GLN A 19 -7.81 -0.39 4.89
C GLN A 19 -9.06 -0.24 4.02
N GLN A 20 -10.19 0.15 4.62
CA GLN A 20 -11.46 0.37 3.91
C GLN A 20 -11.37 1.48 2.85
N ARG A 21 -10.45 2.44 3.00
CA ARG A 21 -10.23 3.53 2.04
C ARG A 21 -9.15 3.18 1.02
N ALA A 22 -8.02 2.64 1.49
CA ALA A 22 -6.83 2.39 0.69
C ALA A 22 -7.04 1.33 -0.38
N GLU A 23 -7.67 0.19 -0.04
CA GLU A 23 -7.86 -0.88 -1.02
C GLU A 23 -8.71 -0.44 -2.23
N PRO A 24 -9.93 0.12 -2.07
CA PRO A 24 -10.72 0.54 -3.22
C PRO A 24 -10.10 1.73 -3.96
N ALA A 25 -9.47 2.68 -3.26
CA ALA A 25 -8.76 3.79 -3.90
C ALA A 25 -7.64 3.28 -4.80
N LEU A 26 -6.76 2.43 -4.26
CA LEU A 26 -5.65 1.86 -5.00
C LEU A 26 -6.12 1.01 -6.20
N ARG A 27 -7.21 0.26 -6.03
CA ARG A 27 -7.80 -0.50 -7.14
C ARG A 27 -8.24 0.41 -8.28
N ASN A 28 -8.84 1.55 -7.97
CA ASN A 28 -9.25 2.54 -8.97
C ASN A 28 -8.04 3.22 -9.61
N ASP A 29 -7.04 3.61 -8.81
CA ASP A 29 -5.83 4.27 -9.30
C ASP A 29 -5.09 3.36 -10.28
N LEU A 30 -4.85 2.10 -9.91
CA LEU A 30 -4.20 1.11 -10.78
C LEU A 30 -5.00 0.86 -12.06
N ALA A 31 -6.33 0.79 -11.97
CA ALA A 31 -7.17 0.59 -13.15
C ALA A 31 -7.20 1.81 -14.08
N ALA A 32 -6.95 3.01 -13.55
CA ALA A 32 -6.88 4.26 -14.30
C ALA A 32 -5.52 4.50 -14.98
N GLU A 33 -4.47 3.78 -14.58
CA GLU A 33 -3.17 3.81 -15.26
C GLU A 33 -3.30 3.39 -16.72
N ASP A 34 -2.47 3.97 -17.60
CA ASP A 34 -2.47 3.67 -19.04
C ASP A 34 -2.33 2.16 -19.35
N ASP A 35 -1.59 1.45 -18.49
CA ASP A 35 -1.32 0.02 -18.60
C ASP A 35 -2.35 -0.86 -17.87
N GLN A 36 -3.47 -0.28 -17.42
CA GLN A 36 -4.62 -0.94 -16.82
C GLN A 36 -4.22 -1.98 -15.75
N GLY A 37 -3.67 -1.48 -14.64
CA GLY A 37 -3.25 -2.29 -13.51
C GLY A 37 -4.41 -2.99 -12.82
N SER A 38 -4.09 -4.11 -12.17
CA SER A 38 -5.05 -4.88 -11.38
C SER A 38 -4.45 -5.23 -10.02
N LEU A 39 -5.11 -4.76 -8.97
CA LEU A 39 -4.81 -5.12 -7.58
C LEU A 39 -5.24 -6.57 -7.32
N GLN A 40 -4.29 -7.42 -6.96
CA GLN A 40 -4.50 -8.85 -6.66
C GLN A 40 -4.67 -9.09 -5.16
N ASN A 41 -3.90 -8.39 -4.33
CA ASN A 41 -3.94 -8.52 -2.88
C ASN A 41 -3.66 -7.18 -2.21
N PHE A 42 -4.36 -6.92 -1.11
CA PHE A 42 -4.10 -5.83 -0.19
C PHE A 42 -4.23 -6.38 1.22
N ALA A 43 -3.10 -6.52 1.91
CA ALA A 43 -3.06 -7.16 3.21
C ALA A 43 -2.36 -6.28 4.24
N LEU A 44 -2.82 -6.38 5.49
CA LEU A 44 -2.14 -5.86 6.65
C LEU A 44 -1.32 -6.97 7.29
N ASP A 45 -0.09 -6.65 7.66
CA ASP A 45 0.84 -7.54 8.32
C ASP A 45 1.30 -6.91 9.63
N HIS A 46 0.97 -7.56 10.74
CA HIS A 46 1.31 -7.10 12.08
C HIS A 46 2.67 -7.69 12.47
N ARG A 47 3.67 -6.82 12.59
CA ARG A 47 5.04 -7.18 12.93
C ARG A 47 5.44 -6.57 14.26
N ASP A 48 6.54 -7.07 14.83
CA ASP A 48 7.08 -6.57 16.11
C ASP A 48 7.41 -5.07 16.06
N ASP A 49 7.73 -4.53 14.88
CA ASP A 49 8.12 -3.13 14.68
C ASP A 49 6.98 -2.22 14.18
N GLY A 50 5.77 -2.76 14.02
CA GLY A 50 4.62 -1.99 13.57
C GLY A 50 3.70 -2.73 12.62
N ILE A 51 2.83 -1.97 11.94
CA ILE A 51 1.87 -2.51 10.99
C ILE A 51 2.32 -2.14 9.60
N TRP A 52 2.39 -3.15 8.76
CA TRP A 52 2.80 -3.05 7.38
C TRP A 52 1.61 -3.29 6.47
N VAL A 53 1.54 -2.54 5.38
CA VAL A 53 0.65 -2.86 4.27
C VAL A 53 1.47 -3.56 3.20
N ILE A 54 0.87 -4.57 2.60
CA ILE A 54 1.40 -5.29 1.44
C ILE A 54 0.36 -5.19 0.33
N ALA A 55 0.71 -4.47 -0.73
CA ALA A 55 -0.07 -4.39 -1.95
C ALA A 55 0.60 -5.25 -3.04
N THR A 56 -0.18 -6.11 -3.68
CA THR A 56 0.27 -6.94 -4.79
C THR A 56 -0.57 -6.64 -6.02
N PHE A 57 0.07 -6.31 -7.13
CA PHE A 57 -0.61 -5.97 -8.36
C PHE A 57 0.15 -6.45 -9.60
N SER A 58 -0.53 -6.43 -10.73
CA SER A 58 0.01 -6.78 -12.05
C SER A 58 -0.45 -5.74 -13.07
N MET A 59 0.32 -5.55 -14.13
CA MET A 59 -0.07 -4.66 -15.23
C MET A 59 -0.43 -5.45 -16.47
N LYS A 60 -1.28 -4.90 -17.33
CA LYS A 60 -1.79 -5.60 -18.52
C LYS A 60 -0.71 -5.92 -19.54
N SER A 61 0.29 -5.05 -19.70
CA SER A 61 1.44 -5.29 -20.60
C SER A 61 2.35 -6.42 -20.11
N HIS A 62 2.39 -6.68 -18.80
CA HIS A 62 3.25 -7.69 -18.17
C HIS A 62 2.46 -8.57 -17.19
N PRO A 63 1.50 -9.38 -17.69
CA PRO A 63 0.59 -10.14 -16.82
C PRO A 63 1.27 -11.28 -16.04
N ALA A 64 2.46 -11.70 -16.49
CA ALA A 64 3.28 -12.70 -15.80
C ALA A 64 4.19 -12.09 -14.71
N VAL A 65 4.27 -10.76 -14.61
CA VAL A 65 5.08 -10.07 -13.60
C VAL A 65 4.18 -9.60 -12.47
N THR A 66 4.58 -9.92 -11.25
CA THR A 66 3.88 -9.49 -10.04
C THR A 66 4.69 -8.42 -9.33
N TYR A 67 4.07 -7.27 -9.08
CA TYR A 67 4.66 -6.19 -8.30
C TYR A 67 4.16 -6.30 -6.86
N VAL A 68 5.09 -6.33 -5.91
CA VAL A 68 4.80 -6.36 -4.48
C VAL A 68 5.40 -5.12 -3.86
N TRP A 69 4.53 -4.30 -3.28
CA TRP A 69 4.93 -3.13 -2.53
C TRP A 69 4.58 -3.32 -1.07
N SER A 70 5.56 -3.14 -0.20
CA SER A 70 5.39 -3.20 1.25
C SER A 70 5.86 -1.90 1.88
N GLN A 71 4.99 -1.30 2.69
CA GLN A 71 5.30 -0.09 3.44
C GLN A 71 4.82 -0.23 4.88
N ARG A 72 5.66 0.16 5.83
CA ARG A 72 5.26 0.31 7.22
C ARG A 72 4.32 1.51 7.32
N VAL A 73 3.09 1.27 7.75
CA VAL A 73 2.06 2.31 7.89
C VAL A 73 1.94 2.77 9.33
N MET A 74 2.23 1.93 10.31
CA MET A 74 2.43 2.39 11.69
C MET A 74 3.80 1.91 12.17
N PRO A 75 4.62 2.76 12.80
CA PRO A 75 4.34 4.16 13.16
C PRO A 75 4.62 5.20 12.06
N ASP A 76 5.09 4.78 10.87
CA ASP A 76 5.68 5.71 9.89
C ASP A 76 4.66 6.62 9.17
N LEU A 77 3.44 6.15 8.92
CA LEU A 77 2.32 7.04 8.66
C LEU A 77 1.74 7.39 10.03
N SER A 78 1.80 8.67 10.41
CA SER A 78 1.45 9.08 11.77
C SER A 78 0.05 8.61 12.13
N ALA A 79 -0.10 7.96 13.29
CA ALA A 79 -1.42 7.61 13.85
C ALA A 79 -2.27 8.86 14.18
N GLU A 80 -1.68 10.06 14.13
CA GLU A 80 -2.38 11.34 14.23
C GLU A 80 -2.94 11.83 12.89
N TRP A 81 -2.53 11.22 11.77
CA TRP A 81 -3.04 11.57 10.46
C TRP A 81 -4.43 10.99 10.24
N ASP A 82 -5.20 11.65 9.40
CA ASP A 82 -6.48 11.12 8.95
C ASP A 82 -6.26 9.85 8.09
N PRO A 83 -7.02 8.75 8.31
CA PRO A 83 -6.88 7.52 7.54
C PRO A 83 -7.06 7.70 6.02
N GLU A 84 -7.92 8.62 5.59
CA GLU A 84 -8.14 8.94 4.17
C GLU A 84 -6.89 9.59 3.57
N PHE A 85 -6.31 10.56 4.28
CA PHE A 85 -5.06 11.18 3.85
C PHE A 85 -3.90 10.17 3.78
N ALA A 86 -3.76 9.31 4.79
CA ALA A 86 -2.75 8.25 4.79
C ALA A 86 -2.97 7.27 3.62
N SER A 87 -4.21 6.93 3.29
CA SER A 87 -4.54 6.05 2.16
C SER A 87 -4.15 6.66 0.81
N MET A 88 -4.36 7.96 0.63
CA MET A 88 -3.96 8.69 -0.57
C MET A 88 -2.43 8.75 -0.71
N LEU A 89 -1.71 9.01 0.39
CA LEU A 89 -0.24 9.00 0.38
C LEU A 89 0.32 7.62 0.03
N PHE A 90 -0.25 6.57 0.61
CA PHE A 90 0.10 5.18 0.28
C PHE A 90 -0.08 4.91 -1.22
N GLY A 91 -1.26 5.19 -1.78
CA GLY A 91 -1.52 5.01 -3.22
C GLY A 91 -0.54 5.80 -4.09
N THR A 92 -0.29 7.07 -3.74
CA THR A 92 0.65 7.94 -4.46
C THR A 92 2.05 7.35 -4.51
N HIS A 93 2.59 6.91 -3.38
CA HIS A 93 3.93 6.34 -3.32
C HIS A 93 4.04 5.01 -4.05
N LEU A 94 2.99 4.16 -4.03
CA LEU A 94 2.97 2.93 -4.82
C LEU A 94 3.10 3.23 -6.31
N ILE A 95 2.27 4.13 -6.82
CA ILE A 95 2.22 4.47 -8.25
C ILE A 95 3.53 5.16 -8.66
N GLU A 96 4.03 6.07 -7.84
CA GLU A 96 5.34 6.70 -8.07
C GLU A 96 6.45 5.66 -8.14
N TRP A 97 6.53 4.73 -7.19
CA TRP A 97 7.51 3.64 -7.20
C TRP A 97 7.39 2.79 -8.48
N PHE A 98 6.17 2.46 -8.90
CA PHE A 98 5.94 1.71 -10.13
C PHE A 98 6.49 2.46 -11.36
N LEU A 99 6.14 3.74 -11.52
CA LEU A 99 6.49 4.55 -12.68
C LEU A 99 7.96 4.96 -12.72
N THR A 100 8.60 5.13 -11.57
CA THR A 100 9.97 5.62 -11.49
C THR A 100 10.99 4.48 -11.44
N GLU A 101 10.65 3.36 -10.77
CA GLU A 101 11.57 2.28 -10.46
C GLU A 101 11.10 0.91 -10.94
N ALA A 102 9.94 0.44 -10.46
CA ALA A 102 9.57 -0.98 -10.56
C ALA A 102 9.50 -1.46 -12.02
N ARG A 103 8.90 -0.68 -12.92
CA ARG A 103 8.78 -1.04 -14.35
C ARG A 103 10.11 -1.18 -15.09
N LYS A 104 11.20 -0.67 -14.52
CA LYS A 104 12.56 -0.73 -15.11
C LYS A 104 13.38 -1.88 -14.52
N ARG A 105 12.95 -2.47 -13.41
CA ARG A 105 13.65 -3.57 -12.73
C ARG A 105 13.33 -4.89 -13.44
N PRO A 106 14.31 -5.78 -13.67
CA PRO A 106 14.01 -7.14 -14.08
C PRO A 106 13.35 -7.89 -12.90
N PRO A 107 12.34 -8.76 -13.16
CA PRO A 107 11.76 -9.59 -12.11
C PRO A 107 12.77 -10.61 -11.57
N SER A 108 12.61 -11.01 -10.31
CA SER A 108 13.35 -12.13 -9.75
C SER A 108 12.91 -13.47 -10.36
N ALA A 109 13.57 -14.58 -9.98
CA ALA A 109 13.34 -15.91 -10.56
C ALA A 109 11.90 -16.45 -10.39
N ASP A 110 11.16 -15.90 -9.42
CA ASP A 110 9.75 -16.16 -9.14
C ASP A 110 8.78 -15.23 -9.90
N GLY A 111 9.29 -14.33 -10.77
CA GLY A 111 8.48 -13.38 -11.54
C GLY A 111 8.04 -12.14 -10.74
N ILE A 112 8.66 -11.90 -9.59
CA ILE A 112 8.23 -10.84 -8.65
C ILE A 112 9.19 -9.64 -8.68
N ILE A 113 8.66 -8.43 -8.55
CA ILE A 113 9.43 -7.20 -8.30
C ILE A 113 8.99 -6.64 -6.96
N ARG A 114 9.95 -6.45 -6.04
CA ARG A 114 9.75 -5.94 -4.68
C ARG A 114 10.42 -4.57 -4.50
N ASN A 115 9.90 -3.76 -3.58
CA ASN A 115 10.43 -2.43 -3.27
C ASN A 115 11.52 -2.40 -2.18
N GLU A 116 12.29 -3.48 -2.08
CA GLU A 116 13.46 -3.61 -1.19
C GLU A 116 14.44 -2.44 -1.33
#